data_AF-A0A844M440-F1
#
_entry.id   AF-A0A844M440-F1
#
_cell.length_a   1.000
_cell.length_b   1.000
_cell.length_c   1.000
_cell.angle_alpha   90.00
_cell.angle_beta   90.00
_cell.angle_gamma   90.00
#
_symmetry.space_group_name_H-M   'P 1'
#
loop_
_entity.id
_entity.type
_entity.pdbx_description
1 polymer ?
#
loop_
_entity_poly.entity_id
_entity_poly.type
_entity_poly.pdbx_seq_one_letter_code
_entity_poly.pdbx_strand_id
1 'polypeptide(L)'
;MSLNLQPNMTQNARDLEMCKDYWEYDPAIDYIEHVESVCSKYGVTVQALFKELSECFAYLDDVTCEFCGYICPVEVPADIAYMRSKESWCCEVCEHATWQEYNGR
;
A
#
# COMPACT_ATOMS: atom_id res chain seq x y z
N MET A 1 -14.71 -4.10 4.20
CA MET A 1 -13.77 -4.63 3.21
C MET A 1 -13.03 -3.41 2.72
N SER A 2 -11.90 -3.19 3.37
CA SER A 2 -11.33 -1.86 3.61
C SER A 2 -9.82 -1.95 3.53
N LEU A 3 -9.19 -0.84 3.12
CA LEU A 3 -7.76 -0.65 3.34
C LEU A 3 -7.51 -0.71 4.85
N ASN A 4 -6.55 -1.54 5.27
CA ASN A 4 -6.13 -1.66 6.66
C ASN A 4 -4.70 -1.16 6.82
N LEU A 5 -4.47 -0.39 7.88
CA LEU A 5 -3.15 0.10 8.26
C LEU A 5 -2.70 -0.62 9.52
N GLN A 6 -1.52 -1.22 9.46
CA GLN A 6 -0.85 -1.83 10.59
C GLN A 6 0.37 -0.97 10.97
N PRO A 7 0.28 -0.21 12.08
CA PRO A 7 1.40 0.52 12.64
C PRO A 7 2.60 -0.36 12.96
N ASN A 8 3.80 0.19 12.84
CA ASN A 8 4.95 -0.37 13.54
C ASN A 8 4.93 0.05 15.03
N MET A 9 5.46 -0.78 15.93
CA MET A 9 5.49 -0.55 17.38
C MET A 9 6.27 0.70 17.79
N THR A 10 7.09 1.25 16.90
CA THR A 10 7.97 2.41 17.16
C THR A 10 7.41 3.76 16.70
N GLN A 11 6.33 3.78 15.92
CA GLN A 11 5.78 5.02 15.36
C GLN A 11 5.10 5.86 16.44
N ASN A 12 5.39 7.16 16.45
CA ASN A 12 4.72 8.08 17.38
C ASN A 12 3.33 8.48 16.85
N ALA A 13 2.51 9.12 17.70
CA ALA A 13 1.14 9.47 17.34
C ALA A 13 1.02 10.37 16.09
N ARG A 14 1.99 11.27 15.86
CA ARG A 14 2.02 12.16 14.70
C ARG A 14 2.33 11.39 13.42
N ASP A 15 3.27 10.45 13.47
CA ASP A 15 3.62 9.64 12.30
C ASP A 15 2.44 8.75 11.88
N LEU A 16 1.69 8.23 12.85
CA LEU A 16 0.47 7.45 12.60
C LEU A 16 -0.64 8.29 11.97
N GLU A 17 -0.81 9.53 12.41
CA GLU A 17 -1.77 10.45 11.79
C GLU A 17 -1.35 10.79 10.36
N MET A 18 -0.06 11.05 10.14
CA MET A 18 0.49 11.31 8.81
C MET A 18 0.31 10.12 7.85
N CYS A 19 0.47 8.89 8.35
CA CYS A 19 0.19 7.69 7.58
C CYS A 19 -1.29 7.61 7.18
N LYS A 20 -2.21 7.84 8.14
CA LYS A 20 -3.66 7.83 7.86
C LYS A 20 -4.02 8.85 6.79
N ASP A 21 -3.55 10.08 6.94
CA ASP A 21 -3.81 11.16 5.97
C ASP A 21 -3.29 10.83 4.57
N TYR A 22 -2.09 10.24 4.47
CA TYR A 22 -1.58 9.78 3.19
C TYR A 22 -2.49 8.72 2.54
N TRP A 23 -3.04 7.81 3.34
CA TRP A 23 -3.92 6.74 2.87
C TRP A 23 -5.37 7.18 2.64
N GLU A 24 -5.80 8.34 3.17
CA GLU A 24 -7.08 9.00 2.86
C GLU A 24 -7.04 9.73 1.49
N TYR A 25 -6.42 9.10 0.49
CA TYR A 25 -6.36 9.62 -0.86
C TYR A 25 -7.73 9.56 -1.55
N ASP A 26 -8.19 10.70 -2.06
CA ASP A 26 -9.35 10.78 -2.95
C ASP A 26 -8.88 10.61 -4.42
N PRO A 27 -9.33 9.56 -5.13
CA PRO A 27 -9.01 9.36 -6.54
C PRO A 27 -9.43 10.51 -7.48
N ALA A 28 -10.28 11.44 -7.02
CA ALA A 28 -10.66 12.63 -7.77
C ALA A 28 -9.57 13.73 -7.78
N ILE A 29 -8.56 13.63 -6.91
CA ILE A 29 -7.46 14.59 -6.77
C ILE A 29 -6.21 14.04 -7.45
N ASP A 30 -5.33 14.91 -7.96
CA ASP A 30 -4.03 14.47 -8.46
C ASP A 30 -3.17 13.89 -7.32
N TYR A 31 -2.53 12.75 -7.56
CA TYR A 31 -1.73 12.06 -6.54
C TYR A 31 -0.54 12.89 -6.05
N ILE A 32 0.10 13.66 -6.94
CA ILE A 32 1.22 14.54 -6.55
C ILE A 32 0.69 15.65 -5.66
N GLU A 33 -0.44 16.27 -6.03
CA GLU A 33 -1.10 17.30 -5.22
C GLU A 33 -1.48 16.77 -3.82
N HIS A 34 -2.00 15.55 -3.73
CA HIS A 34 -2.30 14.89 -2.46
C HIS A 34 -1.03 14.75 -1.59
N VAL A 35 0.04 14.19 -2.14
CA VAL A 35 1.33 14.02 -1.44
C VAL A 35 1.90 15.36 -0.96
N GLU A 36 1.84 16.39 -1.80
CA GLU A 36 2.29 17.74 -1.45
C GLU A 36 1.44 18.35 -0.32
N SER A 37 0.13 18.11 -0.33
CA SER A 37 -0.77 18.59 0.73
C SER A 37 -0.46 17.96 2.09
N VAL A 38 -0.17 16.65 2.12
CA VAL A 38 0.24 15.93 3.34
C VAL A 38 1.59 16.44 3.82
N CYS A 39 2.58 16.58 2.92
CA CYS A 39 3.88 17.16 3.26
C CYS A 39 3.74 18.55 3.88
N SER A 40 2.89 19.39 3.31
CA SER A 40 2.61 20.75 3.81
C SER A 40 1.95 20.73 5.18
N LYS A 41 0.92 19.87 5.40
CA LYS A 41 0.22 19.73 6.68
C LYS A 41 1.17 19.37 7.82
N TYR A 42 2.13 18.48 7.57
CA TYR A 42 3.07 18.03 8.59
C TYR A 42 4.40 18.80 8.57
N GLY A 43 4.65 19.68 7.62
CA GLY A 43 5.92 20.42 7.52
C GLY A 43 7.12 19.50 7.29
N VAL A 44 6.95 18.48 6.46
CA VAL A 44 7.98 17.47 6.14
C VAL A 44 8.34 17.52 4.66
N THR A 45 9.51 16.99 4.30
CA THR A 45 9.85 16.77 2.89
C THR A 45 9.21 15.48 2.39
N VAL A 46 9.09 15.34 1.07
CA VAL A 46 8.62 14.11 0.42
C VAL A 46 9.46 12.89 0.83
N GLN A 47 10.79 13.04 0.93
CA GLN A 47 11.66 11.94 1.38
C GLN A 47 11.40 11.55 2.84
N ALA A 48 11.15 12.54 3.71
CA ALA A 48 10.82 12.27 5.10
C ALA A 48 9.46 11.58 5.21
N LEU A 49 8.45 12.02 4.45
CA LEU A 49 7.15 11.38 4.37
C LEU A 49 7.28 9.89 4.00
N PHE A 50 7.92 9.58 2.87
CA PHE A 50 8.03 8.18 2.42
C PHE A 50 8.86 7.30 3.35
N LYS A 51 9.84 7.87 4.06
CA LYS A 51 10.56 7.15 5.11
C LYS A 51 9.61 6.71 6.22
N GLU A 52 8.78 7.61 6.73
CA GLU A 52 7.81 7.26 7.78
C GLU A 52 6.72 6.31 7.26
N LEU A 53 6.27 6.49 6.02
CA LEU A 53 5.30 5.59 5.38
C LEU A 53 5.83 4.16 5.23
N SER A 54 7.14 3.98 5.03
CA SER A 54 7.76 2.65 4.94
C SER A 54 7.65 1.84 6.23
N GLU A 55 7.37 2.50 7.37
CA GLU A 55 7.11 1.85 8.64
C GLU A 55 5.62 1.50 8.84
N CYS A 56 4.71 1.97 7.97
CA CYS A 56 3.29 1.67 8.03
C CYS A 56 2.92 0.61 6.99
N PHE A 57 2.64 -0.61 7.45
CA PHE A 57 2.19 -1.66 6.55
C PHE A 57 0.73 -1.45 6.18
N ALA A 58 0.42 -1.35 4.89
CA ALA A 58 -0.93 -1.23 4.37
C ALA A 58 -1.30 -2.43 3.51
N TYR A 59 -2.54 -2.91 3.67
CA TYR A 59 -3.03 -4.07 2.95
C TYR A 59 -4.53 -4.02 2.69
N LEU A 60 -4.97 -4.76 1.68
CA LEU A 60 -6.37 -5.01 1.36
C LEU A 60 -6.79 -6.34 1.96
N ASP A 61 -7.83 -6.34 2.80
CA ASP A 61 -8.39 -7.57 3.38
C ASP A 61 -9.34 -8.30 2.42
N ASP A 62 -9.77 -7.62 1.36
CA ASP A 62 -10.68 -8.10 0.33
C ASP A 62 -9.98 -8.61 -0.93
N VAL A 63 -8.65 -8.48 -0.98
CA VAL A 63 -7.83 -8.99 -2.08
C VAL A 63 -6.78 -9.94 -1.51
N THR A 64 -6.86 -11.21 -1.89
CA THR A 64 -5.96 -12.26 -1.42
C THR A 64 -5.40 -13.07 -2.57
N CYS A 65 -4.22 -13.65 -2.39
CA CYS A 65 -3.59 -14.51 -3.38
C CYS A 65 -4.48 -15.72 -3.67
N GLU A 66 -4.78 -15.96 -4.95
CA GLU A 66 -5.60 -17.08 -5.40
C GLU A 66 -5.04 -18.45 -4.96
N PHE A 67 -3.71 -18.55 -4.82
CA PHE A 67 -3.03 -19.82 -4.54
C PHE A 67 -2.78 -20.09 -3.05
N CYS A 68 -2.41 -19.07 -2.28
CA CYS A 68 -1.98 -19.24 -0.88
C CYS A 68 -2.81 -18.44 0.12
N GLY A 69 -3.77 -17.63 -0.33
CA GLY A 69 -4.62 -16.80 0.53
C GLY A 69 -3.89 -15.63 1.21
N TYR A 70 -2.63 -15.34 0.83
CA TYR A 70 -1.88 -14.22 1.38
C TYR A 70 -2.59 -12.90 1.08
N ILE A 71 -2.69 -12.01 2.07
CA ILE A 71 -3.30 -10.68 1.92
C ILE A 71 -2.51 -9.81 0.95
N CYS A 72 -3.18 -8.97 0.17
CA CYS A 72 -2.52 -8.10 -0.81
C CYS A 72 -1.92 -6.87 -0.10
N PRO A 73 -0.58 -6.74 -0.02
CA PRO A 73 0.05 -5.52 0.46
C PRO A 73 -0.09 -4.41 -0.60
N VAL A 74 -0.20 -3.16 -0.16
CA VAL A 74 -0.27 -2.00 -1.03
C VAL A 74 0.72 -0.94 -0.56
N GLU A 75 1.44 -0.32 -1.51
CA GLU A 75 2.43 0.71 -1.22
C GLU A 75 1.93 2.12 -1.61
N VAL A 76 1.07 2.19 -2.63
CA VAL A 76 0.56 3.45 -3.19
C VAL A 76 -0.97 3.46 -3.18
N PRO A 77 -1.64 4.47 -2.59
CA PRO A 77 -3.10 4.58 -2.56
C PRO A 77 -3.75 4.57 -3.96
N ALA A 78 -3.08 5.18 -4.94
CA ALA A 78 -3.54 5.22 -6.32
C ALA A 78 -3.65 3.83 -6.99
N ASP A 79 -2.91 2.83 -6.50
CA ASP A 79 -2.92 1.48 -7.06
C ASP A 79 -4.09 0.63 -6.52
N ILE A 80 -4.79 1.05 -5.46
CA ILE A 80 -5.85 0.26 -4.82
C ILE A 80 -6.94 -0.11 -5.82
N ALA A 81 -7.39 0.86 -6.63
CA ALA A 81 -8.44 0.62 -7.63
C ALA A 81 -7.98 -0.39 -8.68
N TYR A 82 -6.72 -0.30 -9.11
CA TYR A 82 -6.13 -1.25 -10.05
C TYR A 82 -6.06 -2.66 -9.44
N MET A 83 -5.55 -2.79 -8.22
CA MET A 83 -5.46 -4.09 -7.53
C MET A 83 -6.83 -4.76 -7.38
N ARG A 84 -7.88 -3.98 -7.04
CA ARG A 84 -9.26 -4.48 -6.92
C ARG A 84 -9.94 -4.81 -8.25
N SER A 85 -9.47 -4.23 -9.35
CA SER A 85 -10.03 -4.47 -10.68
C SER A 85 -9.57 -5.79 -11.31
N LYS A 86 -8.54 -6.42 -10.75
CA LYS A 86 -8.04 -7.71 -11.25
C LYS A 86 -9.04 -8.82 -10.93
N GLU A 87 -9.32 -9.68 -11.91
CA GLU A 87 -10.17 -10.86 -11.71
C GLU A 87 -9.53 -11.86 -10.74
N SER A 88 -8.20 -11.99 -10.78
CA SER A 88 -7.43 -12.68 -9.76
C SER A 88 -6.11 -11.99 -9.48
N TRP A 89 -5.63 -12.13 -8.23
CA TRP A 89 -4.34 -11.59 -7.78
C TRP A 89 -3.46 -12.74 -7.29
N CYS A 90 -2.18 -12.66 -7.63
CA CYS A 90 -1.15 -13.62 -7.23
C CYS A 90 -0.06 -12.87 -6.47
N CYS A 91 0.40 -13.41 -5.34
CA CYS A 91 1.52 -12.81 -4.62
C CYS A 91 2.84 -13.15 -5.31
N GLU A 92 3.86 -12.31 -5.12
CA GLU A 92 5.17 -12.47 -5.75
C GLU A 92 5.80 -13.86 -5.54
N VAL A 93 5.58 -14.45 -4.35
CA VAL A 93 6.07 -15.80 -4.03
C VAL A 93 5.42 -16.85 -4.93
N CYS A 94 4.11 -16.78 -5.12
CA CYS A 94 3.37 -17.71 -5.97
C CYS A 94 3.66 -17.45 -7.45
N GLU A 95 3.76 -16.18 -7.88
CA GLU A 95 4.15 -15.82 -9.24
C GLU A 95 5.52 -16.41 -9.60
N HIS A 96 6.50 -16.28 -8.70
CA HIS A 96 7.83 -16.84 -8.89
C HIS A 96 7.80 -18.38 -8.95
N ALA A 97 7.03 -19.03 -8.08
CA ALA A 97 6.88 -20.49 -8.10
C ALA A 97 6.28 -20.99 -9.43
N THR A 98 5.20 -20.36 -9.90
CA THR A 98 4.57 -20.69 -11.19
C THR A 98 5.52 -20.45 -12.36
N TRP A 99 6.31 -19.37 -12.31
CA TRP A 99 7.31 -19.06 -13.34
C TRP A 99 8.42 -20.11 -13.41
N GLN A 100 8.88 -20.61 -12.26
CA GLN A 100 9.86 -21.70 -12.20
C GLN A 100 9.29 -23.02 -12.75
N GLU A 101 8.03 -23.36 -12.45
CA GLU A 101 7.38 -24.55 -13.00
C GLU A 101 7.22 -24.50 -14.52
N TYR A 102 6.93 -23.32 -15.07
CA TYR A 102 6.74 -23.13 -16.50
C TYR A 102 8.06 -23.18 -17.29
N ASN A 103 9.13 -22.56 -16.78
CA ASN A 103 10.43 -22.48 -17.45
C ASN A 103 11.41 -23.60 -17.09
N GLY A 104 11.09 -24.41 -16.07
CA GLY A 104 11.84 -25.62 -15.71
C GLY A 104 11.44 -26.85 -16.52
N ARG A 105 10.51 -26.71 -17.47
CA ARG A 105 10.14 -27.70 -18.50
C ARG A 105 10.92 -27.47 -19.78
#